data_AF-A0A660SC33-F1
#
_entry.id   AF-A0A660SC33-F1
#
_cell.length_a   1.000
_cell.length_b   1.000
_cell.length_c   1.000
_cell.angle_alpha   90.00
_cell.angle_beta   90.00
_cell.angle_gamma   90.00
#
_symmetry.space_group_name_H-M   'P 1'
#
loop_
_entity.id
_entity.type
_entity.pdbx_description
1 polymer ?
#
loop_
_entity_poly.entity_id
_entity_poly.type
_entity_poly.pdbx_seq_one_letter_code
_entity_poly.pdbx_strand_id
1 'polypeptide(L)'
;MRPLYLELCGIGPFAGTQHIDFASLDDKALFLIHGPTGQGKSFIFDVLCYALYADTPAGREAHLKSDYLIDGVEPFIDFKFSLGRDSYRVRRALPYNRPRKKGEGFTTTSEIQSLSILNPDGSE
;
A
#
# COMPACT_ATOMS: atom_id res chain seq x y z
N MET A 1 8.65 -7.04 -14.36
CA MET A 1 7.95 -6.01 -13.58
C MET A 1 8.98 -5.22 -12.79
N ARG A 2 8.87 -3.89 -12.73
CA ARG A 2 9.74 -3.03 -11.93
C ARG A 2 8.88 -2.15 -11.02
N PRO A 3 9.12 -2.12 -9.69
CA PRO A 3 8.42 -1.20 -8.81
C PRO A 3 8.83 0.25 -9.12
N LEU A 4 7.87 1.17 -9.09
CA LEU A 4 8.09 2.59 -9.34
C LEU A 4 7.86 3.41 -8.07
N TYR A 5 6.73 3.16 -7.39
CA TYR A 5 6.36 3.89 -6.20
C TYR A 5 5.46 3.05 -5.32
N LEU A 6 5.66 3.12 -4.01
CA LEU A 6 4.75 2.54 -3.03
C LEU A 6 4.37 3.62 -2.03
N GLU A 7 3.08 3.82 -1.82
CA GLU A 7 2.55 4.56 -0.69
C GLU A 7 1.58 3.67 0.08
N LEU A 8 1.66 3.72 1.40
CA LEU A 8 0.74 3.00 2.27
C LEU A 8 0.45 3.80 3.52
N CYS A 9 -0.71 3.57 4.11
CA CYS A 9 -1.10 4.18 5.37
C CYS A 9 -1.92 3.19 6.18
N GLY A 10 -1.68 3.08 7.48
CA GLY A 10 -2.49 2.22 8.35
C GLY A 10 -2.32 0.72 8.10
N ILE A 11 -1.16 0.29 7.61
CA ILE A 11 -0.88 -1.08 7.19
C ILE A 11 0.26 -1.69 8.03
N GLY A 12 -0.02 -2.80 8.70
CA GLY A 12 0.92 -3.53 9.54
C GLY A 12 1.60 -2.63 10.59
N PRO A 13 2.94 -2.56 10.65
CA PRO A 13 3.66 -1.70 11.59
C PRO A 13 3.61 -0.20 11.23
N PHE A 14 3.04 0.16 10.08
CA PHE A 14 3.03 1.52 9.55
C PHE A 14 1.66 2.17 9.82
N ALA A 15 1.48 2.71 11.03
CA ALA A 15 0.24 3.36 11.44
C ALA A 15 -0.10 4.62 10.63
N GLY A 16 0.93 5.39 10.25
CA GLY A 16 0.82 6.58 9.41
C GLY A 16 1.24 6.33 7.97
N THR A 17 1.18 7.38 7.15
CA THR A 17 1.57 7.31 5.74
C THR A 17 3.07 7.14 5.58
N GLN A 18 3.48 6.15 4.78
CA GLN A 18 4.85 5.91 4.36
C GLN A 18 4.91 5.89 2.84
N HIS A 19 6.03 6.36 2.28
CA HIS A 19 6.28 6.33 0.85
C HIS A 19 7.67 5.76 0.55
N ILE A 20 7.78 5.00 -0.54
CA ILE A 20 9.03 4.51 -1.09
C ILE A 20 9.03 4.84 -2.59
N ASP A 21 9.92 5.75 -2.97
CA ASP A 21 10.16 6.09 -4.37
C ASP A 21 11.26 5.17 -4.93
N PHE A 22 10.84 4.09 -5.60
CA PHE A 22 11.76 3.16 -6.26
C PHE A 22 12.31 3.73 -7.57
N ALA A 23 11.63 4.70 -8.19
CA ALA A 23 12.11 5.35 -9.40
C ALA A 23 13.37 6.18 -9.11
N SER A 24 13.49 6.74 -7.90
CA SER A 24 14.72 7.43 -7.43
C SER A 24 15.98 6.55 -7.38
N LEU A 25 15.83 5.22 -7.46
CA LEU A 25 16.94 4.27 -7.46
C LEU A 25 17.56 4.08 -8.86
N ASP A 26 17.03 4.75 -9.89
CA ASP A 26 17.46 4.67 -11.29
C ASP A 26 17.56 3.22 -11.78
N ASP A 27 18.39 2.95 -12.79
CA ASP A 27 18.62 1.60 -13.32
C ASP A 27 19.56 0.76 -12.43
N LYS A 28 19.67 1.07 -11.13
CA LYS A 28 20.43 0.23 -10.21
C LYS A 28 19.67 -1.07 -10.00
N ALA A 29 20.26 -2.16 -10.48
CA ALA A 29 19.69 -3.50 -10.36
C ALA A 29 19.65 -4.03 -8.91
N LEU A 30 20.37 -3.39 -7.98
CA LEU A 30 20.50 -3.84 -6.60
C LEU A 30 20.37 -2.68 -5.61
N PHE A 31 19.50 -2.86 -4.63
CA PHE A 31 19.33 -1.96 -3.49
C PHE A 31 19.16 -2.78 -2.19
N LEU A 32 19.38 -2.13 -1.05
CA LEU A 32 19.33 -2.76 0.27
C LEU A 32 18.27 -2.08 1.14
N ILE A 33 17.35 -2.88 1.68
CA ILE A 33 16.47 -2.46 2.78
C ILE A 33 17.10 -2.91 4.08
N HIS A 34 17.67 -1.97 4.85
CA HIS A 34 18.33 -2.26 6.13
C HIS A 34 17.66 -1.54 7.30
N GLY A 35 17.94 -2.02 8.51
CA GLY A 35 17.43 -1.44 9.75
C GLY A 35 17.18 -2.51 10.84
N PRO A 36 16.88 -2.09 12.08
CA PRO A 36 16.65 -3.01 13.20
C PRO A 36 15.53 -4.04 12.94
N THR A 37 15.63 -5.21 13.57
CA THR A 37 14.55 -6.22 13.56
C THR A 37 13.26 -5.63 14.13
N GLY A 38 12.11 -6.02 13.57
CA GLY A 38 10.80 -5.51 14.00
C GLY A 38 10.32 -4.23 13.30
N GLN A 39 11.19 -3.51 12.58
CA GLN A 39 10.84 -2.24 11.91
C GLN A 39 10.05 -2.40 10.59
N GLY A 40 9.46 -3.57 10.33
CA GLY A 40 8.60 -3.76 9.15
C GLY A 40 9.30 -4.02 7.82
N LYS A 41 10.63 -4.26 7.79
CA LYS A 41 11.37 -4.54 6.54
C LYS A 41 10.78 -5.70 5.73
N SER A 42 10.52 -6.84 6.37
CA SER A 42 9.86 -7.99 5.71
C SER A 42 8.42 -7.67 5.31
N PHE A 43 7.76 -6.79 6.07
CA PHE A 43 6.39 -6.38 5.83
C PHE A 43 6.24 -5.54 4.56
N ILE A 44 7.28 -4.80 4.15
CA ILE A 44 7.29 -4.10 2.85
C ILE A 44 7.09 -5.11 1.70
N PHE A 45 7.72 -6.29 1.77
CA PHE A 45 7.51 -7.33 0.76
C PHE A 45 6.10 -7.93 0.83
N ASP A 46 5.57 -8.16 2.04
CA ASP A 46 4.17 -8.59 2.21
C ASP A 46 3.20 -7.58 1.57
N VAL A 47 3.43 -6.27 1.74
CA VAL A 47 2.62 -5.20 1.15
C VAL A 47 2.67 -5.21 -0.37
N LEU A 48 3.85 -5.38 -0.96
CA LEU A 48 4.00 -5.47 -2.42
C LEU A 48 3.28 -6.70 -2.99
N CYS A 49 3.41 -7.85 -2.34
CA CYS A 49 2.69 -9.06 -2.72
C CYS A 49 1.18 -8.89 -2.57
N TYR A 50 0.72 -8.33 -1.46
CA TYR A 50 -0.70 -8.11 -1.21
C TYR A 50 -1.30 -7.13 -2.21
N ALA A 51 -0.59 -6.05 -2.57
CA ALA A 51 -1.01 -5.13 -3.61
C ALA A 51 -1.31 -5.89 -4.92
N LEU A 52 -0.38 -6.74 -5.35
CA LEU A 52 -0.51 -7.44 -6.63
C LEU A 52 -1.50 -8.61 -6.60
N TYR A 53 -1.54 -9.37 -5.50
CA TYR A 53 -2.17 -10.70 -5.47
C TYR A 53 -3.28 -10.85 -4.43
N ALA A 54 -3.54 -9.82 -3.62
CA ALA A 54 -4.45 -9.88 -2.46
C ALA A 54 -4.06 -10.98 -1.44
N ASP A 55 -2.79 -11.37 -1.43
CA ASP A 55 -2.26 -12.44 -0.60
C ASP A 55 -0.86 -12.05 -0.10
N THR A 56 -0.47 -12.59 1.06
CA THR A 56 0.84 -12.34 1.66
C THR A 56 1.63 -13.64 1.79
N PRO A 57 2.94 -13.65 1.45
CA PRO A 57 3.76 -14.84 1.61
C PRO A 57 3.80 -15.39 3.04
N ALA A 58 3.58 -14.53 4.03
CA ALA A 58 3.60 -14.87 5.45
C ALA A 58 2.22 -15.21 6.05
N GLY A 59 1.13 -15.26 5.27
CA GLY A 59 -0.22 -15.59 5.78
C GLY A 59 -0.81 -14.53 6.73
N ARG A 60 -0.50 -13.25 6.49
CA ARG A 60 -0.86 -12.07 7.29
C ARG A 60 -2.01 -11.25 6.70
N GLU A 61 -2.66 -11.72 5.65
CA GLU A 61 -3.74 -11.02 4.94
C GLU A 61 -4.89 -10.59 5.87
N ALA A 62 -5.22 -11.40 6.88
CA ALA A 62 -6.24 -11.06 7.88
C ALA A 62 -5.80 -9.98 8.89
N HIS A 63 -4.48 -9.74 9.01
CA HIS A 63 -3.86 -8.82 9.97
C HIS A 63 -3.12 -7.68 9.27
N LEU A 64 -3.55 -7.34 8.05
CA LEU A 64 -2.89 -6.32 7.25
C LEU A 64 -3.16 -4.90 7.78
N LYS A 65 -4.33 -4.67 8.37
CA LYS A 65 -4.68 -3.37 8.97
C LYS A 65 -3.89 -3.17 10.27
N SER A 66 -3.28 -2.01 10.43
CA SER A 66 -2.54 -1.65 11.64
C SER A 66 -3.46 -1.53 12.84
N ASP A 67 -3.05 -2.11 13.97
CA ASP A 67 -3.73 -1.94 15.26
C ASP A 67 -3.60 -0.52 15.84
N TYR A 68 -2.64 0.26 15.34
CA TYR A 68 -2.37 1.63 15.76
C TYR A 68 -2.97 2.68 14.81
N LEU A 69 -3.89 2.27 13.93
CA LEU A 69 -4.56 3.17 12.99
C LEU A 69 -5.38 4.21 13.75
N ILE A 70 -5.23 5.48 13.36
CA ILE A 70 -6.05 6.58 13.89
C ILE A 70 -7.46 6.48 13.31
N ASP A 71 -8.48 6.66 14.15
CA ASP A 71 -9.87 6.64 13.72
C ASP A 71 -10.15 7.63 12.59
N GLY A 72 -10.89 7.17 11.58
CA GLY A 72 -11.23 7.96 10.40
C GLY A 72 -10.13 8.10 9.36
N VAL A 73 -8.91 7.58 9.61
CA VAL A 73 -7.87 7.47 8.58
C VAL A 73 -8.10 6.22 7.74
N GLU A 74 -8.07 6.37 6.42
CA GLU A 74 -8.22 5.26 5.47
C GLU A 74 -6.93 4.41 5.47
N PRO A 75 -7.01 3.10 5.78
CA PRO A 75 -5.91 2.19 5.59
C PRO A 75 -5.83 1.79 4.12
N PHE A 76 -4.71 2.05 3.46
CA PHE A 76 -4.55 1.76 2.04
C PHE A 76 -3.14 1.35 1.64
N ILE A 77 -3.06 0.75 0.46
CA ILE A 77 -1.84 0.47 -0.30
C ILE A 77 -2.05 1.02 -1.71
N ASP A 78 -1.11 1.84 -2.17
CA ASP A 78 -1.07 2.44 -3.49
C ASP A 78 0.28 2.09 -4.12
N PHE A 79 0.27 1.14 -5.06
CA PHE A 79 1.48 0.60 -5.65
C PHE A 79 1.51 0.86 -7.15
N LYS A 80 2.56 1.53 -7.60
CA LYS A 80 2.84 1.80 -9.01
C LYS A 80 4.01 0.95 -9.47
N PHE A 81 3.86 0.30 -10.62
CA PHE A 81 4.90 -0.55 -11.21
C PHE A 81 4.84 -0.48 -12.73
N SER A 82 5.94 -0.84 -13.40
CA SER A 82 5.98 -1.02 -14.84
C SER A 82 6.11 -2.48 -15.26
N LEU A 83 5.52 -2.79 -16.41
CA LEU A 83 5.66 -4.07 -17.10
C LEU A 83 5.99 -3.79 -18.57
N GLY A 84 7.24 -4.00 -18.95
CA GLY A 84 7.71 -3.59 -20.27
C GLY A 84 7.72 -2.06 -20.37
N ARG A 85 6.94 -1.51 -21.30
CA ARG A 85 6.84 -0.05 -21.54
C ARG A 85 5.67 0.59 -20.80
N ASP A 86 4.72 -0.21 -20.34
CA ASP A 86 3.50 0.27 -19.73
C ASP A 86 3.67 0.39 -18.21
N SER A 87 3.01 1.39 -17.64
CA SER A 87 2.97 1.62 -16.20
C SER A 87 1.56 1.37 -15.69
N TYR A 88 1.46 0.90 -14.45
CA TYR A 88 0.22 0.51 -13.82
C TYR A 88 0.17 1.02 -12.39
N ARG A 89 -1.02 1.23 -11.88
CA ARG A 89 -1.29 1.50 -10.47
C ARG A 89 -2.31 0.49 -9.95
N VAL A 90 -1.97 -0.12 -8.81
CA VAL A 90 -2.92 -0.89 -8.01
C VAL A 90 -3.19 -0.13 -6.73
N ARG A 91 -4.48 0.09 -6.43
CA ARG A 91 -4.91 0.66 -5.16
C ARG A 91 -5.80 -0.34 -4.42
N ARG A 92 -5.47 -0.57 -3.15
CA ARG A 92 -6.28 -1.37 -2.22
C ARG A 92 -6.54 -0.55 -0.97
N ALA A 93 -7.79 -0.41 -0.55
CA ALA A 93 -8.16 0.20 0.72
C ALA A 93 -8.95 -0.81 1.56
N LEU A 94 -8.55 -1.00 2.81
CA LEU A 94 -9.19 -1.95 3.72
C LEU A 94 -10.40 -1.31 4.40
N PRO A 95 -11.40 -2.10 4.84
CA PRO A 95 -12.51 -1.60 5.64
C PRO A 95 -12.05 -0.89 6.92
N TYR A 96 -12.57 0.32 7.16
CA TYR A 96 -12.30 1.10 8.37
C TYR A 96 -13.54 1.83 8.86
N ASN A 97 -13.51 2.21 10.14
CA ASN A 97 -14.56 3.02 10.73
C ASN A 97 -14.26 4.49 10.46
N ARG A 98 -15.23 5.17 9.84
CA ARG A 98 -15.19 6.62 9.63
C ARG A 98 -16.39 7.30 10.25
N PRO A 99 -16.29 8.57 10.66
CA PRO A 99 -17.45 9.34 11.10
C PRO A 99 -18.54 9.35 10.02
N ARG A 100 -19.80 9.28 10.45
CA ARG A 100 -20.94 9.39 9.52
C ARG A 100 -20.95 10.78 8.88
N LYS A 101 -21.30 10.85 7.60
CA LYS A 101 -21.49 12.14 6.89
C LYS A 101 -22.68 12.94 7.43
N LYS A 102 -23.65 12.28 8.06
CA LYS A 102 -24.84 12.87 8.68
C LYS A 102 -25.18 12.09 9.96
N GLY A 103 -25.50 12.81 11.03
CA GLY A 103 -25.79 12.24 12.36
C GLY A 103 -24.52 11.91 13.16
N GLU A 104 -24.72 11.44 14.39
CA GLU A 104 -23.64 11.04 15.29
C GLU A 104 -23.23 9.57 15.07
N GLY A 105 -21.99 9.25 15.47
CA GLY A 105 -21.42 7.90 15.41
C GLY A 105 -20.61 7.59 14.15
N PHE A 106 -20.18 6.33 14.06
CA PHE A 106 -19.32 5.82 12.98
C PHE A 106 -20.08 4.96 11.98
N THR A 107 -19.50 4.80 10.80
CA THR A 107 -19.90 3.81 9.80
C THR A 107 -18.65 3.11 9.26
N THR A 108 -18.76 1.81 8.98
CA THR A 108 -17.70 1.04 8.35
C THR A 108 -17.72 1.26 6.83
N THR A 109 -16.55 1.45 6.22
CA THR A 109 -16.40 1.49 4.77
C THR A 109 -16.33 0.09 4.17
N SER A 110 -16.67 -0.02 2.89
CA SER A 110 -16.34 -1.22 2.11
C SER A 110 -14.87 -1.21 1.73
N GLU A 111 -14.34 -2.38 1.39
CA GLU A 111 -13.06 -2.52 0.72
C GLU A 111 -13.10 -1.84 -0.67
N ILE A 112 -11.97 -1.28 -1.10
CA ILE A 112 -11.79 -0.73 -2.45
C ILE A 112 -10.60 -1.43 -3.10
N GLN A 113 -10.76 -1.84 -4.36
CA GLN A 113 -9.70 -2.43 -5.16
C GLN A 113 -9.77 -1.90 -6.59
N SER A 114 -8.65 -1.42 -7.14
CA SER A 114 -8.57 -0.98 -8.52
C SER A 114 -7.21 -1.28 -9.14
N LEU A 115 -7.21 -1.49 -10.47
CA LEU A 115 -6.04 -1.56 -11.33
C LEU A 115 -6.26 -0.61 -12.50
N SER A 116 -5.35 0.33 -12.69
CA SER A 116 -5.36 1.30 -13.80
C SER A 116 -4.03 1.27 -14.56
N ILE A 117 -4.09 1.60 -15.85
CA ILE A 117 -2.90 1.91 -16.66
C ILE A 117 -2.55 3.37 -16.40
N LEU A 118 -1.26 3.67 -16.30
CA LEU A 118 -0.76 5.03 -16.15
C LEU A 118 -0.22 5.55 -17.49
N ASN A 119 -0.69 6.72 -17.88
CA ASN A 119 -0.16 7.48 -19.00
C ASN A 119 1.25 8.03 -18.66
N PRO A 120 2.04 8.45 -19.66
CA PRO A 120 3.39 9.00 -19.44
C PRO A 120 3.44 10.24 -18.54
N ASP A 121 2.33 10.99 -18.44
CA ASP A 121 2.18 12.15 -17.56
C ASP A 121 1.73 11.78 -16.13
N GLY A 122 1.53 10.49 -15.86
CA GLY A 122 1.07 9.97 -14.57
C GLY A 122 -0.45 10.00 -14.36
N SER A 123 -1.23 10.39 -15.38
CA SER A 123 -2.69 10.29 -15.36
C SER A 123 -3.18 8.85 -15.57
N GLU A 124 -4.41 8.57 -15.16
CA GLU A 124 -5.13 7.30 -15.39
C GLU A 124 -6.06 7.38 -16.60
#